data_AF-A0A0P9GYF4-F1
#
_entry.id   AF-A0A0P9GYF4-F1
#
_cell.length_a   1.000
_cell.length_b   1.000
_cell.length_c   1.000
_cell.angle_alpha   90.00
_cell.angle_beta   90.00
_cell.angle_gamma   90.00
#
_symmetry.space_group_name_H-M   'P 1'
#
loop_
_entity.id
_entity.type
_entity.pdbx_description
1 polymer ?
#
loop_
_entity_poly.entity_id
_entity_poly.type
_entity_poly.pdbx_seq_one_letter_code
_entity_poly.pdbx_strand_id
1 'polypeptide(L)'
;MLSQKIGRKKVLVIGGLLFIIGVPFFYAFINYGKGWGLIGVFFAILLLWIISDIGFSGTVTAYITERFKTSTRSSGFGMGYTWGVLIPSFNSFFIIGLSYVMPAKYAETLPLLFIGGVLVIAGALLGPETKDVDFDKNA
;
A
#
# COMPACT_ATOMS: atom_id res chain seq x y z
N MET A 1 -10.91 13.87 0.23
CA MET A 1 -11.15 15.09 1.06
C MET A 1 -10.24 15.19 2.30
N LEU A 2 -9.70 14.11 2.87
CA LEU A 2 -8.66 14.18 3.93
C LEU A 2 -7.24 14.39 3.36
N SER A 3 -6.95 13.74 2.23
CA SER A 3 -5.67 13.81 1.49
C SER A 3 -5.31 15.22 1.00
N GLN A 4 -6.29 16.06 0.67
CA GLN A 4 -6.04 17.46 0.30
C GLN A 4 -5.66 18.36 1.48
N LYS A 5 -6.12 18.06 2.70
CA LYS A 5 -5.78 18.86 3.90
C LYS A 5 -4.40 18.48 4.46
N ILE A 6 -4.07 17.18 4.46
CA ILE A 6 -2.86 16.66 5.12
C ILE A 6 -1.62 16.68 4.20
N GLY A 7 -1.80 16.64 2.87
CA GLY A 7 -0.72 16.49 1.90
C GLY A 7 -0.54 15.04 1.48
N ARG A 8 -0.33 14.81 0.18
CA ARG A 8 -0.41 13.47 -0.43
C ARG A 8 0.77 12.60 -0.02
N LYS A 9 1.95 13.20 0.11
CA LYS A 9 3.14 12.52 0.61
C LYS A 9 2.94 11.98 2.02
N LYS A 10 2.37 12.80 2.92
CA LYS A 10 2.11 12.41 4.31
C LYS A 10 1.11 11.27 4.41
N VAL A 11 0.05 11.28 3.61
CA VAL A 11 -0.92 10.18 3.57
C VAL A 11 -0.28 8.88 3.10
N LEU A 12 0.58 8.93 2.07
CA LEU A 12 1.29 7.74 1.59
C LEU A 12 2.30 7.21 2.62
N VAL A 13 3.06 8.09 3.28
CA VAL A 13 3.99 7.70 4.35
C VAL A 13 3.25 7.10 5.54
N ILE A 14 2.12 7.70 5.97
CA ILE A 14 1.29 7.17 7.05
C ILE A 14 0.74 5.79 6.65
N GLY A 15 0.22 5.63 5.43
CA GLY A 15 -0.24 4.34 4.93
C GLY A 15 0.84 3.28 4.90
N GLY A 16 2.05 3.63 4.45
CA GLY A 16 3.20 2.71 4.49
C GLY A 16 3.66 2.35 5.90
N LEU A 17 3.62 3.29 6.84
CA LEU A 17 3.89 3.02 8.26
C LEU A 17 2.83 2.12 8.88
N LEU A 18 1.56 2.31 8.52
CA LEU A 18 0.46 1.46 8.95
C LEU A 18 0.63 0.02 8.45
N PHE A 19 1.13 -0.18 7.22
CA PHE A 19 1.50 -1.52 6.74
C PHE A 19 2.60 -2.16 7.59
N ILE A 20 3.66 -1.43 7.93
CA ILE A 20 4.75 -1.94 8.76
C ILE A 20 4.26 -2.25 10.18
N ILE A 21 3.47 -1.36 10.78
CA ILE A 21 2.87 -1.56 12.10
C ILE A 21 1.91 -2.74 12.09
N GLY A 22 1.22 -3.01 10.98
CA GLY A 22 0.32 -4.16 10.83
C GLY A 22 1.03 -5.51 10.92
N VAL A 23 2.33 -5.60 10.62
CA VAL A 23 3.12 -6.85 10.66
C VAL A 23 3.06 -7.56 12.02
N PRO A 24 3.41 -6.91 13.16
CA PRO A 24 3.30 -7.55 14.47
C PRO A 24 1.85 -7.92 14.85
N PHE A 25 0.84 -7.17 14.40
CA PHE A 25 -0.56 -7.53 14.63
C PHE A 25 -0.96 -8.81 13.86
N PHE A 26 -0.57 -8.93 12.59
CA PHE A 26 -0.78 -10.15 11.81
C PHE A 26 -0.02 -11.33 12.41
N TYR A 27 1.19 -11.12 12.92
CA TYR A 27 1.94 -12.16 13.62
C TYR A 27 1.20 -12.62 14.88
N ALA A 28 0.70 -11.69 15.70
CA ALA A 28 -0.08 -12.02 16.88
C ALA A 28 -1.38 -12.77 16.50
N PHE A 29 -2.04 -12.36 15.42
CA PHE A 29 -3.24 -13.02 14.92
C PHE A 29 -2.97 -14.47 14.48
N ILE A 30 -1.91 -14.72 13.73
CA ILE A 30 -1.54 -16.09 13.27
C ILE A 30 -1.25 -17.02 14.47
N ASN A 31 -0.63 -16.50 15.53
CA ASN A 31 -0.19 -17.33 16.65
C ASN A 31 -1.25 -17.48 17.76
N TYR A 32 -2.04 -16.43 18.03
CA TYR A 32 -2.98 -16.37 19.16
C TYR A 32 -4.45 -16.31 18.74
N GLY A 33 -4.76 -16.09 17.46
CA GLY A 33 -6.12 -15.90 16.95
C GLY A 33 -7.00 -17.15 17.01
N LYS A 34 -6.43 -18.34 17.19
CA LYS A 34 -7.20 -19.61 17.29
C LYS A 34 -8.19 -19.63 18.45
N GLY A 35 -7.99 -18.80 19.49
CA GLY A 35 -8.88 -18.72 20.66
C GLY A 35 -9.92 -17.59 20.63
N TRP A 36 -9.97 -16.75 19.58
CA TRP A 36 -10.71 -15.49 19.61
C TRP A 36 -12.20 -15.61 19.23
N GLY A 37 -12.64 -16.79 18.79
CA GLY A 37 -13.97 -16.99 18.22
C GLY A 37 -14.19 -16.24 16.89
N LEU A 38 -15.28 -16.54 16.19
CA LEU A 38 -15.56 -15.97 14.86
C LEU A 38 -15.70 -14.44 14.88
N ILE A 39 -16.31 -13.89 15.92
CA ILE A 39 -16.56 -12.44 16.05
C ILE A 39 -15.24 -11.68 16.29
N GLY A 40 -14.36 -12.19 17.15
CA GLY A 40 -13.06 -11.57 17.41
C GLY A 40 -12.16 -11.58 16.18
N VAL A 41 -12.19 -12.67 15.40
CA VAL A 41 -11.48 -12.77 14.12
C VAL A 41 -12.03 -11.77 13.10
N PHE A 42 -13.35 -11.64 12.98
CA PHE A 42 -13.99 -10.71 12.05
C PHE A 42 -13.57 -9.25 12.30
N PHE A 43 -13.64 -8.79 13.56
CA PHE A 43 -13.22 -7.43 13.89
C PHE A 43 -11.71 -7.20 13.70
N ALA A 44 -10.87 -8.21 13.96
CA ALA A 44 -9.44 -8.11 13.71
C ALA A 44 -9.14 -7.95 12.20
N ILE A 45 -9.79 -8.74 11.34
CA ILE A 45 -9.65 -8.64 9.89
C ILE A 45 -10.15 -7.28 9.39
N LEU A 46 -11.31 -6.81 9.88
CA LEU A 46 -11.84 -5.50 9.52
C LEU A 46 -10.88 -4.37 9.89
N LEU A 47 -10.33 -4.38 11.10
CA LEU A 47 -9.33 -3.39 11.53
C LEU A 47 -8.10 -3.41 10.63
N LEU A 48 -7.59 -4.59 10.30
CA LEU A 48 -6.43 -4.74 9.42
C LEU A 48 -6.73 -4.25 7.99
N TRP A 49 -7.92 -4.53 7.47
CA TRP A 49 -8.36 -4.04 6.15
C TRP A 49 -8.50 -2.51 6.13
N ILE A 50 -9.12 -1.94 7.16
CA ILE A 50 -9.27 -0.49 7.32
C ILE A 50 -7.90 0.20 7.40
N ILE A 51 -6.96 -0.37 8.17
CA ILE A 51 -5.60 0.16 8.32
C ILE A 51 -4.81 0.12 7.00
N SER A 52 -5.04 -0.90 6.17
CA SER A 52 -4.34 -1.09 4.90
C SER A 52 -4.93 -0.29 3.73
N ASP A 53 -6.24 -0.07 3.72
CA ASP A 53 -6.93 0.54 2.57
C ASP A 53 -7.31 2.01 2.78
N ILE A 54 -7.33 2.53 4.02
CA ILE A 54 -7.66 3.95 4.25
C ILE A 54 -6.68 4.85 3.51
N GLY A 55 -7.22 5.50 2.46
CA GLY A 55 -6.57 6.57 1.73
C GLY A 55 -5.53 6.13 0.71
N PHE A 56 -5.22 4.83 0.57
CA PHE A 56 -4.20 4.36 -0.36
C PHE A 56 -4.72 4.35 -1.81
N SER A 57 -5.82 3.64 -2.07
CA SER A 57 -6.40 3.48 -3.42
C SER A 57 -6.80 4.82 -4.08
N GLY A 58 -7.47 5.69 -3.33
CA GLY A 58 -7.89 7.01 -3.80
C GLY A 58 -6.74 8.01 -3.97
N THR A 59 -5.75 8.01 -3.07
CA THR A 59 -4.63 8.97 -3.13
C THR A 59 -3.61 8.58 -4.20
N VAL A 60 -3.33 7.29 -4.38
CA VAL A 60 -2.39 6.81 -5.41
C VAL A 60 -2.91 7.16 -6.81
N THR A 61 -4.19 6.93 -7.07
CA THR A 61 -4.82 7.26 -8.36
C THR A 61 -4.72 8.76 -8.67
N ALA A 62 -5.02 9.59 -7.69
CA ALA A 62 -4.92 11.03 -7.84
C ALA A 62 -3.46 11.49 -7.99
N TYR A 63 -2.51 10.85 -7.28
CA TYR A 63 -1.10 11.20 -7.30
C TYR A 63 -0.44 10.90 -8.64
N ILE A 64 -0.78 9.75 -9.25
CA ILE A 64 -0.29 9.37 -10.58
C ILE A 64 -0.84 10.34 -11.64
N THR A 65 -2.13 10.65 -11.60
CA THR A 65 -2.77 11.53 -12.59
C THR A 65 -2.28 12.98 -12.54
N GLU A 66 -1.92 13.48 -11.36
CA GLU A 66 -1.30 14.81 -11.19
C GLU A 66 0.16 14.87 -11.63
N ARG A 67 0.83 13.74 -11.82
CA ARG A 67 2.24 13.70 -12.23
C ARG A 67 2.43 13.85 -13.75
N PHE A 68 1.38 13.69 -14.53
CA PHE A 68 1.43 13.73 -15.99
C PHE A 68 0.57 14.87 -16.55
N LYS A 69 1.12 15.56 -17.58
CA LYS A 69 0.36 16.54 -18.38
C LYS A 69 -0.87 15.88 -18.99
N THR A 70 -1.94 16.65 -19.16
CA THR A 70 -3.26 16.17 -19.61
C THR A 70 -3.18 15.30 -20.88
N SER A 71 -2.28 15.63 -21.82
CA SER A 71 -2.06 14.88 -23.07
C SER A 71 -1.47 13.48 -22.89
N THR A 72 -0.78 13.20 -21.79
CA THR A 72 -0.09 11.92 -21.53
C THR A 72 -0.61 11.20 -20.28
N ARG A 73 -1.60 11.79 -19.59
CA ARG A 73 -2.13 11.32 -18.32
C ARG A 73 -2.71 9.90 -18.39
N SER A 74 -3.44 9.58 -19.45
CA SER A 74 -4.04 8.25 -19.63
C SER A 74 -2.98 7.16 -19.79
N SER A 75 -1.98 7.39 -20.65
CA SER A 75 -0.86 6.45 -20.87
C SER A 75 0.04 6.31 -19.63
N GLY A 76 0.33 7.41 -18.94
CA GLY A 76 1.10 7.41 -17.70
C GLY A 76 0.38 6.67 -16.55
N PHE A 77 -0.94 6.84 -16.44
CA PHE A 77 -1.76 6.08 -15.49
C PHE A 77 -1.79 4.60 -15.85
N GLY A 78 -2.02 4.26 -17.12
CA GLY A 78 -2.03 2.88 -17.60
C GLY A 78 -0.72 2.15 -17.26
N MET A 79 0.43 2.75 -17.58
CA MET A 79 1.73 2.17 -17.23
C MET A 79 1.91 2.03 -15.71
N GLY A 80 1.64 3.07 -14.94
CA GLY A 80 1.78 3.02 -13.47
C GLY A 80 0.90 1.95 -12.82
N TYR A 81 -0.34 1.83 -13.27
CA TYR A 81 -1.27 0.83 -12.77
C TYR A 81 -0.87 -0.59 -13.19
N THR A 82 -0.54 -0.80 -14.46
CA THR A 82 -0.12 -2.12 -14.96
C THR A 82 1.12 -2.62 -14.23
N TRP A 83 2.14 -1.80 -14.03
CA TRP A 83 3.32 -2.18 -13.26
C TRP A 83 3.00 -2.45 -11.78
N GLY A 84 2.10 -1.65 -11.20
CA GLY A 84 1.65 -1.80 -9.82
C GLY A 84 0.90 -3.11 -9.55
N VAL A 85 0.21 -3.67 -10.55
CA VAL A 85 -0.51 -4.95 -10.42
C VAL A 85 0.33 -6.14 -10.92
N LEU A 86 1.16 -5.93 -11.95
CA LEU A 86 1.95 -6.99 -12.57
C LEU A 86 2.93 -7.61 -11.57
N ILE A 87 3.68 -6.80 -10.81
CA ILE A 87 4.68 -7.33 -9.86
C ILE A 87 4.01 -8.17 -8.75
N PRO A 88 2.97 -7.68 -8.04
CA PRO A 88 2.24 -8.48 -7.07
C PRO A 88 1.57 -9.74 -7.64
N SER A 89 1.26 -9.77 -8.94
CA SER A 89 0.66 -10.96 -9.56
C SER A 89 1.58 -12.18 -9.53
N PHE A 90 2.89 -11.97 -9.34
CA PHE A 90 3.87 -13.04 -9.11
C PHE A 90 3.99 -13.46 -7.63
N ASN A 91 3.04 -13.09 -6.76
CA ASN A 91 3.08 -13.38 -5.32
C ASN A 91 3.43 -14.84 -4.99
N SER A 92 2.93 -15.79 -5.77
CA SER A 92 3.10 -17.21 -5.54
C SER A 92 4.57 -17.62 -5.67
N PHE A 93 5.31 -17.03 -6.61
CA PHE A 93 6.74 -17.25 -6.75
C PHE A 93 7.52 -16.68 -5.55
N PHE A 94 7.12 -15.50 -5.07
CA PHE A 94 7.74 -14.90 -3.88
C PHE A 94 7.51 -15.76 -2.64
N ILE A 95 6.28 -16.25 -2.43
CA ILE A 95 5.92 -17.11 -1.30
C ILE A 95 6.70 -18.43 -1.35
N ILE A 96 6.81 -19.06 -2.53
CA ILE A 96 7.60 -20.29 -2.70
C ILE A 96 9.06 -20.02 -2.33
N GLY A 97 9.65 -18.94 -2.83
CA GLY A 97 11.02 -18.55 -2.49
C GLY A 97 11.22 -18.29 -1.00
N LEU A 98 10.29 -17.57 -0.37
CA LEU A 98 10.31 -17.29 1.07
C LEU A 98 10.08 -18.54 1.92
N SER A 99 9.35 -19.53 1.42
CA SER A 99 9.06 -20.76 2.17
C SER A 99 10.31 -21.62 2.45
N TYR A 100 11.40 -21.43 1.68
CA TYR A 100 12.70 -22.07 1.95
C TYR A 100 13.42 -21.49 3.17
N VAL A 101 13.10 -20.25 3.58
CA VAL A 101 13.76 -19.54 4.69
C VAL A 101 12.85 -19.34 5.90
N MET A 102 11.53 -19.48 5.75
CA MET A 102 10.58 -19.37 6.85
C MET A 102 9.32 -20.24 6.64
N PRO A 103 8.59 -20.60 7.71
CA PRO A 103 7.33 -21.33 7.59
C PRO A 103 6.34 -20.63 6.65
N ALA A 104 5.65 -21.41 5.80
CA ALA A 104 4.69 -20.91 4.81
C ALA A 104 3.63 -19.97 5.41
N LYS A 105 3.11 -20.30 6.60
CA LYS A 105 2.15 -19.47 7.36
C LYS A 105 2.61 -18.03 7.61
N TYR A 106 3.92 -17.78 7.63
CA TYR A 106 4.50 -16.45 7.79
C TYR A 106 4.90 -15.85 6.45
N ALA A 107 5.43 -16.68 5.54
CA ALA A 107 5.89 -16.30 4.20
C ALA A 107 4.80 -15.63 3.35
N GLU A 108 3.54 -16.04 3.52
CA GLU A 108 2.40 -15.54 2.75
C GLU A 108 2.10 -14.05 2.99
N THR A 109 2.19 -13.59 4.24
CA THR A 109 1.62 -12.28 4.61
C THR A 109 2.65 -11.32 5.19
N LEU A 110 3.54 -11.77 6.08
CA LEU A 110 4.38 -10.86 6.86
C LEU A 110 5.46 -10.15 6.01
N PRO A 111 6.26 -10.86 5.17
CA PRO A 111 7.29 -10.22 4.35
C PRO A 111 6.68 -9.30 3.30
N LEU A 112 5.59 -9.73 2.64
CA LEU A 112 4.95 -8.95 1.58
C LEU A 112 4.34 -7.65 2.11
N LEU A 113 3.72 -7.70 3.31
CA LEU A 113 3.17 -6.52 3.96
C LEU A 113 4.28 -5.53 4.35
N PHE A 114 5.37 -6.03 4.93
CA PHE A 114 6.52 -5.20 5.30
C PHE A 114 7.17 -4.56 4.08
N ILE A 115 7.49 -5.35 3.05
CA ILE A 115 8.10 -4.89 1.81
C ILE A 115 7.17 -3.88 1.11
N GLY A 116 5.88 -4.17 1.06
CA GLY A 116 4.87 -3.25 0.52
C GLY A 116 4.88 -1.89 1.24
N GLY A 117 4.87 -1.90 2.57
CA GLY A 117 4.96 -0.67 3.38
C GLY A 117 6.24 0.12 3.12
N VAL A 118 7.39 -0.56 3.04
CA VAL A 118 8.69 0.07 2.72
C VAL A 118 8.68 0.68 1.31
N LEU A 119 8.18 -0.04 0.30
CA LEU A 119 8.09 0.46 -1.07
C LEU A 119 7.18 1.68 -1.18
N VAL A 120 6.07 1.70 -0.44
CA VAL A 120 5.16 2.84 -0.36
C VAL A 120 5.85 4.05 0.26
N ILE A 121 6.54 3.88 1.39
CA ILE A 121 7.29 4.97 2.04
C ILE A 121 8.39 5.46 1.11
N ALA A 122 9.18 4.57 0.52
CA ALA A 122 10.25 4.92 -0.39
C ALA A 122 9.72 5.69 -1.61
N GLY A 123 8.63 5.21 -2.23
CA GLY A 123 7.98 5.87 -3.35
C GLY A 123 7.40 7.24 -2.98
N ALA A 124 6.87 7.40 -1.77
CA ALA A 124 6.40 8.69 -1.26
C ALA A 124 7.55 9.65 -0.95
N LEU A 125 8.66 9.16 -0.39
CA LEU A 125 9.83 9.97 -0.05
C LEU A 125 10.58 10.47 -1.29
N LEU A 126 10.81 9.58 -2.27
CA LEU A 126 11.43 9.88 -3.56
C LEU A 126 10.49 10.68 -4.47
N GLY A 127 9.18 10.59 -4.23
CA GLY A 127 8.17 11.34 -4.95
C GLY A 127 8.16 12.84 -4.57
N PRO A 128 8.05 13.74 -5.55
CA PRO A 128 7.79 15.15 -5.28
C PRO A 128 6.41 15.29 -4.62
N GLU A 129 6.26 16.27 -3.73
CA GLU A 129 4.96 16.64 -3.18
C GLU A 129 4.12 17.27 -4.29
N THR A 130 2.98 16.67 -4.64
CA THR A 130 2.07 17.20 -5.68
C THR A 130 0.93 18.03 -5.10
N LYS A 131 1.04 18.45 -3.84
CA LYS A 131 0.12 19.44 -3.28
C LYS A 131 0.38 20.77 -4.02
N ASP A 132 -0.64 21.29 -4.68
CA ASP A 132 -0.63 22.57 -5.41
C ASP A 132 0.18 22.58 -6.73
N VAL A 133 0.05 21.54 -7.57
CA VAL A 133 0.52 21.63 -8.97
C VAL A 133 -0.50 22.40 -9.81
N ASP A 134 -0.26 23.70 -9.96
CA ASP A 134 -1.00 24.57 -10.87
C ASP A 134 -0.44 24.38 -12.29
N PHE A 135 -1.23 23.79 -13.20
CA PHE A 135 -0.80 23.55 -14.58
C PHE A 135 -0.98 24.77 -15.49
N ASP A 136 -1.47 25.90 -14.97
CA ASP A 136 -1.90 27.07 -15.76
C ASP A 136 -0.86 28.20 -15.90
N LYS A 137 0.42 27.95 -15.64
CA LYS A 137 1.49 28.88 -16.04
C LYS A 137 2.30 28.31 -17.19
N ASN A 138 1.84 28.63 -18.40
CA ASN A 138 2.50 28.61 -19.72
C ASN A 138 1.67 27.83 -20.77
N ALA A 139 0.48 28.35 -21.07
CA ALA A 139 -0.15 28.25 -22.38
C ALA A 139 -0.04 29.62 -23.05
#